data_AF-A0A7S4IFV0-F1
#
_entry.id   AF-A0A7S4IFV0-F1
#
_cell.length_a   1.000
_cell.length_b   1.000
_cell.length_c   1.000
_cell.angle_alpha   90.00
_cell.angle_beta   90.00
_cell.angle_gamma   90.00
#
_symmetry.space_group_name_H-M   'P 1'
#
loop_
_entity.id
_entity.type
_entity.pdbx_description
1 polymer ?
#
loop_
_entity_poly.entity_id
_entity_poly.type
_entity_poly.pdbx_seq_one_letter_code
_entity_poly.pdbx_strand_id
1 'polypeptide(L)'
;DIRQDGRSRMDYRDFSIETGVLAQSNGSAMLKLGASRVLVSVKLEIGSPDPNFPDLGKVFCSVDWCKSSAWSSEERIEREMLTASLSRRLERALTPAPGSKKGGINLTSLGIIPGQQCWIVYVDTMILGQGGNLIDAISLGTRAALRNTKIPKINIIPGEFDGEMDFELSDDPLDCTRLEIEAIPICVSLTKIGNYYVIDPTPEE
;
A
#
# COMPACT_ATOMS: atom_id res chain seq x y z
N ASP A 1 7.52 -34.66 1.64
CA ASP A 1 7.30 -33.23 1.32
C ASP A 1 5.82 -32.91 1.20
N ILE A 2 5.05 -33.06 2.27
CA ILE A 2 3.60 -32.74 2.28
C ILE A 2 3.35 -31.93 3.55
N ARG A 3 2.70 -30.78 3.41
CA ARG A 3 2.30 -29.89 4.50
C ARG A 3 1.03 -30.39 5.18
N GLN A 4 0.68 -29.82 6.33
CA GLN A 4 -0.52 -30.23 7.08
C GLN A 4 -1.82 -30.10 6.25
N ASP A 5 -1.87 -29.13 5.34
CA ASP A 5 -3.00 -28.85 4.46
C ASP A 5 -2.91 -29.55 3.09
N GLY A 6 -1.90 -30.40 2.88
CA GLY A 6 -1.72 -31.17 1.65
C GLY A 6 -0.98 -30.42 0.52
N ARG A 7 -0.57 -29.17 0.71
CA ARG A 7 0.18 -28.39 -0.30
C ARG A 7 1.65 -28.80 -0.41
N SER A 8 2.28 -28.46 -1.55
CA SER A 8 3.74 -28.48 -1.66
C SER A 8 4.37 -27.30 -0.92
N ARG A 9 5.70 -27.34 -0.73
CA ARG A 9 6.47 -26.28 -0.07
C ARG A 9 6.45 -24.95 -0.82
N MET A 10 6.24 -24.99 -2.13
CA MET A 10 6.33 -23.81 -3.02
C MET A 10 4.95 -23.39 -3.54
N ASP A 11 3.88 -23.77 -2.85
CA ASP A 11 2.51 -23.48 -3.27
C ASP A 11 1.85 -22.51 -2.28
N TYR A 12 1.25 -21.44 -2.79
CA TYR A 12 0.37 -20.56 -2.03
C TYR A 12 -1.00 -21.22 -1.78
N ARG A 13 -1.70 -20.75 -0.74
CA ARG A 13 -3.16 -20.96 -0.63
C ARG A 13 -3.88 -20.18 -1.70
N ASP A 14 -5.08 -20.66 -2.02
CA ASP A 14 -6.00 -19.88 -2.83
C ASP A 14 -6.29 -18.53 -2.17
N PHE A 15 -6.27 -17.49 -2.99
CA PHE A 15 -6.60 -16.15 -2.58
C PHE A 15 -7.58 -15.50 -3.55
N SER A 16 -8.40 -14.60 -3.02
CA SER A 16 -9.34 -13.79 -3.79
C SER A 16 -9.10 -12.31 -3.52
N ILE A 17 -9.13 -11.49 -4.58
CA ILE A 17 -8.98 -10.03 -4.50
C ILE A 17 -10.25 -9.39 -5.05
N GLU A 18 -10.83 -8.49 -4.27
CA GLU A 18 -11.94 -7.63 -4.66
C GLU A 18 -11.44 -6.18 -4.65
N THR A 19 -11.55 -5.45 -5.76
CA THR A 19 -11.12 -4.03 -5.85
C THR A 19 -12.32 -3.09 -5.80
N GLY A 20 -12.14 -1.87 -5.28
CA GLY A 20 -13.21 -0.86 -5.23
C GLY A 20 -14.25 -1.13 -4.14
N VAL A 21 -13.83 -1.76 -3.04
CA VAL A 21 -14.70 -2.15 -1.92
C VAL A 21 -15.15 -0.94 -1.11
N LEU A 22 -14.30 0.09 -1.00
CA LEU A 22 -14.60 1.35 -0.33
C LEU A 22 -14.89 2.43 -1.37
N ALA A 23 -16.12 2.95 -1.35
CA ALA A 23 -16.56 3.99 -2.29
C ALA A 23 -15.98 5.39 -1.98
N GLN A 24 -15.58 5.63 -0.72
CA GLN A 24 -15.07 6.92 -0.25
C GLN A 24 -13.55 7.10 -0.47
N SER A 25 -12.85 6.04 -0.89
CA SER A 25 -11.41 6.10 -1.13
C SER A 25 -11.10 6.21 -2.62
N ASN A 26 -9.96 6.84 -2.96
CA ASN A 26 -9.51 6.95 -4.35
C ASN A 26 -9.19 5.59 -4.96
N GLY A 27 -8.66 4.67 -4.14
CA GLY A 27 -8.46 3.27 -4.46
C GLY A 27 -8.73 2.39 -3.25
N SER A 28 -9.14 1.15 -3.47
CA SER A 28 -9.33 0.18 -2.39
C SER A 28 -9.26 -1.24 -2.92
N ALA A 29 -8.87 -2.17 -2.05
CA ALA A 29 -8.95 -3.59 -2.30
C ALA A 29 -9.14 -4.39 -1.01
N MET A 30 -9.88 -5.49 -1.09
CA MET A 30 -9.97 -6.52 -0.06
C MET A 30 -9.29 -7.79 -0.58
N LEU A 31 -8.30 -8.26 0.16
CA LEU A 31 -7.65 -9.55 -0.09
C LEU A 31 -8.09 -10.56 0.98
N LYS A 32 -8.40 -11.77 0.52
CA LYS A 32 -8.59 -12.96 1.37
C LYS A 32 -7.57 -14.01 0.92
N LEU A 33 -6.61 -14.36 1.78
CA LEU A 33 -5.61 -15.41 1.59
C LEU A 33 -5.81 -16.46 2.69
N GLY A 34 -6.55 -17.53 2.39
CA GLY A 34 -7.04 -18.45 3.42
C GLY A 34 -7.81 -17.72 4.54
N ALA A 35 -7.33 -17.84 5.78
CA ALA A 35 -7.89 -17.12 6.94
C ALA A 35 -7.34 -15.69 7.13
N SER A 36 -6.28 -15.30 6.41
CA SER A 36 -5.78 -13.93 6.43
C SER A 36 -6.67 -13.03 5.59
N ARG A 37 -7.16 -11.94 6.18
CA ARG A 37 -8.02 -10.96 5.52
C ARG A 37 -7.48 -9.57 5.74
N VAL A 38 -7.29 -8.84 4.65
CA VAL A 38 -6.69 -7.50 4.67
C VAL A 38 -7.52 -6.58 3.78
N LEU A 39 -7.89 -5.43 4.33
CA LEU A 39 -8.53 -4.34 3.61
C LEU A 39 -7.52 -3.22 3.42
N VAL A 40 -7.30 -2.80 2.18
CA VAL A 40 -6.41 -1.68 1.85
C VAL A 40 -7.23 -0.54 1.25
N SER A 41 -6.95 0.67 1.72
CA SER A 41 -7.49 1.93 1.23
C SER A 41 -6.34 2.81 0.76
N VAL A 42 -6.56 3.51 -0.35
CA VAL A 42 -5.66 4.53 -0.86
C VAL A 42 -6.41 5.85 -0.92
N LYS A 43 -5.88 6.85 -0.23
CA LYS A 43 -6.41 8.22 -0.21
C LYS A 43 -5.36 9.18 -0.75
N LEU A 44 -5.82 10.16 -1.53
CA LEU A 44 -4.97 11.19 -2.11
C LEU A 44 -5.31 12.53 -1.45
N GLU A 45 -4.27 13.26 -1.07
CA GLU A 45 -4.40 14.63 -0.57
C GLU A 45 -3.38 15.53 -1.28
N ILE A 46 -3.70 16.81 -1.41
CA ILE A 46 -2.77 17.81 -1.93
C ILE A 46 -2.09 18.46 -0.74
N GLY A 47 -0.76 18.51 -0.76
CA GLY A 47 0.01 19.17 0.27
C GLY A 47 1.37 19.63 -0.24
N SER A 48 2.15 20.26 0.63
CA SER A 48 3.45 20.81 0.23
C SER A 48 4.53 19.72 0.12
N PRO A 49 5.40 19.77 -0.90
CA PRO A 49 6.50 18.84 -1.07
C PRO A 49 7.57 19.01 0.02
N ASP A 50 8.61 18.17 0.00
CA ASP A 50 9.79 18.36 0.87
C ASP A 50 10.64 19.52 0.32
N PRO A 51 11.11 20.47 1.14
CA PRO A 51 12.00 21.55 0.68
C PRO A 51 13.25 21.06 -0.05
N ASN A 52 13.76 19.87 0.28
CA ASN A 52 14.94 19.30 -0.38
C ASN A 52 14.60 18.63 -1.72
N PHE A 53 13.33 18.28 -1.94
CA PHE A 53 12.86 17.55 -3.12
C PHE A 53 11.53 18.17 -3.63
N PRO A 54 11.59 19.37 -4.23
CA PRO A 54 10.41 20.15 -4.61
C PRO A 54 9.53 19.50 -5.69
N ASP A 55 10.10 18.60 -6.49
CA ASP A 55 9.41 17.93 -7.62
C ASP A 55 8.80 16.57 -7.26
N LEU A 56 8.96 16.12 -6.01
CA LEU A 56 8.54 14.79 -5.57
C LEU A 56 7.28 14.86 -4.71
N GLY A 57 6.31 13.99 -5.01
CA GLY A 57 5.23 13.68 -4.09
C GLY A 57 5.66 12.83 -2.91
N LYS A 58 4.71 12.54 -2.02
CA LYS A 58 4.95 11.79 -0.78
C LYS A 58 4.07 10.55 -0.73
N VAL A 59 4.56 9.50 -0.07
CA VAL A 59 3.82 8.27 0.18
C VAL A 59 3.93 7.97 1.66
N PHE A 60 2.79 7.77 2.32
CA PHE A 60 2.71 7.35 3.70
C PHE A 60 1.95 6.03 3.77
N CYS A 61 2.46 5.09 4.56
CA CYS A 61 1.84 3.79 4.74
C CYS A 61 1.53 3.56 6.21
N SER A 62 0.27 3.24 6.51
CA SER A 62 -0.13 2.75 7.82
C SER A 62 -0.66 1.33 7.69
N VAL A 63 -0.32 0.49 8.66
CA VAL A 63 -0.94 -0.81 8.87
C VAL A 63 -1.55 -0.74 10.27
N ASP A 64 -2.78 -1.20 10.41
CA ASP A 64 -3.51 -1.25 11.66
C ASP A 64 -4.28 -2.57 11.75
N TRP A 65 -4.61 -2.96 12.97
CA TRP A 65 -5.43 -4.14 13.21
C TRP A 65 -6.85 -3.74 13.52
N CYS A 66 -7.81 -4.52 13.01
CA CYS A 66 -9.19 -4.39 13.44
C CYS A 66 -9.26 -4.67 14.94
N LYS A 67 -9.65 -3.66 15.71
CA LYS A 67 -9.62 -3.71 17.17
C LYS A 67 -10.65 -4.74 17.65
N SER A 68 -10.17 -5.86 18.17
CA SER A 68 -10.99 -6.79 18.95
C SER A 68 -10.77 -6.51 20.43
N SER A 69 -11.85 -6.38 21.20
CA SER A 69 -11.80 -6.13 22.64
C SER A 69 -11.34 -7.33 23.47
N ALA A 70 -10.87 -8.41 22.83
CA ALA A 70 -10.55 -9.69 23.45
C ALA A 70 -9.04 -9.96 23.63
N TRP A 71 -8.15 -9.04 23.24
CA TRP A 71 -6.70 -9.26 23.35
C TRP A 71 -6.18 -9.02 24.76
N SER A 72 -5.25 -9.86 25.21
CA SER A 72 -4.50 -9.60 26.44
C SER A 72 -3.53 -8.42 26.26
N SER A 73 -3.00 -7.90 27.38
CA SER A 73 -2.03 -6.80 27.37
C SER A 73 -0.74 -7.18 26.63
N GLU A 74 -0.27 -8.42 26.79
CA GLU A 74 0.94 -8.95 26.15
C GLU A 74 0.75 -9.06 24.63
N GLU A 75 -0.37 -9.65 24.19
CA GLU A 75 -0.71 -9.78 22.77
C GLU A 75 -0.79 -8.41 22.08
N ARG A 76 -1.25 -7.40 22.81
CA ARG A 76 -1.31 -6.03 22.31
C ARG A 76 0.09 -5.45 22.04
N ILE A 77 1.04 -5.61 22.96
CA ILE A 77 2.41 -5.10 22.78
C ILE A 77 3.09 -5.78 21.58
N GLU A 78 2.99 -7.11 21.50
CA GLU A 78 3.56 -7.86 20.38
C GLU A 78 2.97 -7.42 19.04
N ARG A 79 1.64 -7.23 18.99
CA ARG A 79 0.95 -6.72 17.80
C ARG A 79 1.38 -5.30 17.46
N GLU A 80 1.52 -4.39 18.42
CA GLU A 80 2.00 -3.02 18.16
C GLU A 80 3.40 -3.04 17.53
N MET A 81 4.32 -3.87 18.05
CA MET A 81 5.66 -4.03 17.47
C MET A 81 5.62 -4.62 16.05
N LEU A 82 4.79 -5.66 15.83
CA LEU A 82 4.59 -6.25 14.51
C LEU A 82 3.99 -5.25 13.53
N THR A 83 3.03 -4.45 13.98
CA THR A 83 2.36 -3.40 13.20
C THR A 83 3.37 -2.38 12.69
N ALA A 84 4.19 -1.82 13.58
CA ALA A 84 5.24 -0.87 13.20
C ALA A 84 6.23 -1.48 12.19
N SER A 85 6.58 -2.76 12.36
CA SER A 85 7.44 -3.49 11.42
C SER A 85 6.79 -3.67 10.04
N LEU A 86 5.50 -4.01 9.99
CA LEU A 86 4.74 -4.17 8.74
C LEU A 86 4.59 -2.84 8.00
N SER A 87 4.20 -1.76 8.71
CA SER A 87 4.10 -0.41 8.13
C SER A 87 5.41 0.03 7.50
N ARG A 88 6.52 -0.12 8.23
CA ARG A 88 7.85 0.25 7.72
C ARG A 88 8.29 -0.60 6.52
N ARG A 89 7.95 -1.90 6.49
CA ARG A 89 8.26 -2.76 5.35
C ARG A 89 7.45 -2.37 4.12
N LEU A 90 6.16 -2.07 4.30
CA LEU A 90 5.28 -1.62 3.22
C LEU A 90 5.76 -0.29 2.65
N GLU A 91 6.06 0.68 3.51
CA GLU A 91 6.58 1.99 3.10
C GLU A 91 7.89 1.86 2.32
N ARG A 92 8.84 1.04 2.80
CA ARG A 92 10.09 0.78 2.08
C ARG A 92 9.90 0.07 0.74
N ALA A 93 8.84 -0.73 0.60
CA ALA A 93 8.53 -1.41 -0.66
C ALA A 93 7.88 -0.47 -1.69
N LEU A 94 7.12 0.53 -1.22
CA LEU A 94 6.43 1.50 -2.06
C LEU A 94 7.27 2.74 -2.36
N THR A 95 8.21 3.10 -1.52
CA THR A 95 9.08 4.27 -1.72
C THR A 95 10.33 3.86 -2.49
N PRO A 96 10.61 4.50 -3.65
CA PRO A 96 11.84 4.25 -4.40
C PRO A 96 13.08 4.54 -3.57
N ALA A 97 14.14 3.75 -3.77
CA ALA A 97 15.43 4.05 -3.14
C ALA A 97 15.94 5.43 -3.63
N PRO A 98 16.58 6.23 -2.77
CA PRO A 98 17.13 7.53 -3.16
C PRO A 98 18.05 7.39 -4.40
N GLY A 99 17.75 8.16 -5.45
CA GLY A 99 18.50 8.11 -6.73
C GLY A 99 18.10 6.98 -7.68
N SER A 100 17.20 6.07 -7.29
CA SER A 100 16.63 5.06 -8.17
C SER A 100 15.30 5.52 -8.74
N LYS A 101 15.18 5.51 -10.07
CA LYS A 101 13.88 5.64 -10.77
C LYS A 101 13.11 4.31 -10.84
N LYS A 102 13.63 3.25 -10.23
CA LYS A 102 13.09 1.89 -10.29
C LYS A 102 12.75 1.39 -8.89
N GLY A 103 11.61 0.71 -8.79
CA GLY A 103 11.08 0.14 -7.56
C GLY A 103 10.17 1.13 -6.83
N GLY A 104 8.92 0.75 -6.58
CA GLY A 104 7.95 1.57 -5.87
C GLY A 104 7.12 2.49 -6.76
N ILE A 105 6.47 3.47 -6.13
CA ILE A 105 5.61 4.47 -6.77
C ILE A 105 6.48 5.57 -7.38
N ASN A 106 6.18 5.99 -8.61
CA ASN A 106 6.90 7.08 -9.25
C ASN A 106 6.54 8.44 -8.62
N LEU A 107 7.34 8.88 -7.66
CA LEU A 107 7.11 10.14 -6.93
C LEU A 107 7.16 11.40 -7.81
N THR A 108 7.86 11.36 -8.96
CA THR A 108 7.90 12.51 -9.88
C THR A 108 6.56 12.73 -10.58
N SER A 109 5.78 11.67 -10.80
CA SER A 109 4.43 11.77 -11.39
C SER A 109 3.40 12.38 -10.43
N LEU A 110 3.77 12.54 -9.16
CA LEU A 110 2.92 13.08 -8.11
C LEU A 110 3.18 14.58 -7.86
N GLY A 111 4.19 15.19 -8.49
CA GLY A 111 4.41 16.65 -8.43
C GLY A 111 3.32 17.40 -9.19
N ILE A 112 2.79 18.48 -8.60
CA ILE A 112 1.78 19.34 -9.23
C ILE A 112 2.43 20.66 -9.64
N ILE A 113 2.85 21.45 -8.64
CA ILE A 113 3.60 22.69 -8.81
C ILE A 113 4.91 22.53 -8.01
N PRO A 114 6.08 22.47 -8.69
CA PRO A 114 7.38 22.36 -8.05
C PRO A 114 7.55 23.27 -6.85
N GLY A 115 7.84 22.70 -5.68
CA GLY A 115 8.13 23.43 -4.45
C GLY A 115 6.91 24.04 -3.74
N GLN A 116 5.71 23.97 -4.33
CA GLN A 116 4.48 24.48 -3.71
C GLN A 116 3.53 23.35 -3.33
N GLN A 117 3.19 22.49 -4.28
CA GLN A 117 2.12 21.50 -4.14
C GLN A 117 2.46 20.18 -4.85
N CYS A 118 2.13 19.09 -4.17
CA CYS A 118 2.29 17.74 -4.66
C CYS A 118 1.16 16.85 -4.14
N TRP A 119 0.95 15.73 -4.79
CA TRP A 119 0.11 14.66 -4.27
C TRP A 119 0.81 13.91 -3.15
N ILE A 120 0.06 13.68 -2.09
CA ILE A 120 0.40 12.83 -0.96
C ILE A 120 -0.51 11.60 -1.03
N VAL A 121 0.11 10.43 -1.15
CA VAL A 121 -0.59 9.13 -1.21
C VAL A 121 -0.56 8.49 0.16
N TYR A 122 -1.72 8.37 0.80
CA TYR A 122 -1.90 7.61 2.03
C TYR A 122 -2.38 6.20 1.68
N VAL A 123 -1.61 5.19 2.09
CA VAL A 123 -1.95 3.78 1.97
C VAL A 123 -2.25 3.24 3.35
N ASP A 124 -3.54 3.06 3.65
CA ASP A 124 -4.00 2.56 4.94
C ASP A 124 -4.42 1.10 4.80
N THR A 125 -3.82 0.23 5.59
CA THR A 125 -4.09 -1.20 5.58
C THR A 125 -4.69 -1.62 6.92
N MET A 126 -5.87 -2.23 6.87
CA MET A 126 -6.56 -2.79 8.02
C MET A 126 -6.52 -4.33 7.97
N ILE A 127 -5.89 -4.94 8.96
CA ILE A 127 -5.86 -6.39 9.13
C ILE A 127 -7.17 -6.83 9.81
N LEU A 128 -8.00 -7.59 9.09
CA LEU A 128 -9.30 -8.08 9.56
C LEU A 128 -9.23 -9.51 10.09
N GLY A 129 -8.26 -10.30 9.63
CA GLY A 129 -8.05 -11.68 10.06
C GLY A 129 -6.60 -12.10 9.88
N GLN A 130 -6.10 -12.92 10.80
CA GLN A 130 -4.73 -13.43 10.80
C GLN A 130 -4.75 -14.95 10.64
N GLY A 131 -4.28 -15.42 9.50
CA GLY A 131 -4.13 -16.83 9.15
C GLY A 131 -2.73 -17.14 8.60
N GLY A 132 -1.71 -16.40 9.01
CA GLY A 132 -0.34 -16.54 8.50
C GLY A 132 -0.06 -15.70 7.24
N ASN A 133 1.21 -15.59 6.88
CA ASN A 133 1.72 -14.88 5.71
C ASN A 133 1.16 -13.45 5.47
N LEU A 134 1.10 -12.64 6.54
CA LEU A 134 0.47 -11.32 6.48
C LEU A 134 1.16 -10.33 5.54
N ILE A 135 2.50 -10.31 5.48
CA ILE A 135 3.23 -9.32 4.67
C ILE A 135 2.99 -9.52 3.17
N ASP A 136 2.93 -10.76 2.70
CA ASP A 136 2.60 -11.07 1.31
C ASP A 136 1.16 -10.64 1.01
N ALA A 137 0.23 -10.95 1.92
CA ALA A 137 -1.15 -10.53 1.81
C ALA A 137 -1.31 -8.99 1.73
N ILE A 138 -0.62 -8.26 2.62
CA ILE A 138 -0.60 -6.79 2.59
C ILE A 138 -0.02 -6.30 1.26
N SER A 139 1.09 -6.86 0.79
CA SER A 139 1.72 -6.42 -0.47
C SER A 139 0.82 -6.64 -1.70
N LEU A 140 0.15 -7.80 -1.78
CA LEU A 140 -0.79 -8.13 -2.85
C LEU A 140 -2.02 -7.23 -2.83
N GLY A 141 -2.62 -7.05 -1.64
CA GLY A 141 -3.76 -6.16 -1.44
C GLY A 141 -3.42 -4.72 -1.79
N THR A 142 -2.26 -4.23 -1.36
CA THR A 142 -1.81 -2.87 -1.64
C THR A 142 -1.56 -2.64 -3.12
N ARG A 143 -0.90 -3.57 -3.81
CA ARG A 143 -0.71 -3.46 -5.26
C ARG A 143 -2.05 -3.45 -6.01
N ALA A 144 -3.01 -4.26 -5.58
CA ALA A 144 -4.35 -4.27 -6.16
C ALA A 144 -5.12 -2.95 -5.90
N ALA A 145 -5.01 -2.39 -4.69
CA ALA A 145 -5.63 -1.13 -4.34
C ALA A 145 -5.03 0.03 -5.16
N LEU A 146 -3.70 0.09 -5.27
CA LEU A 146 -2.98 1.10 -6.07
C LEU A 146 -3.33 1.03 -7.56
N ARG A 147 -3.52 -0.18 -8.10
CA ARG A 147 -4.00 -0.36 -9.49
C ARG A 147 -5.39 0.23 -9.72
N ASN A 148 -6.24 0.18 -8.69
CA ASN A 148 -7.60 0.70 -8.74
C ASN A 148 -7.67 2.18 -8.33
N THR A 149 -6.56 2.80 -7.92
CA THR A 149 -6.53 4.20 -7.51
C THR A 149 -6.77 5.14 -8.69
N LYS A 150 -7.76 6.01 -8.52
CA LYS A 150 -8.06 7.11 -9.44
C LYS A 150 -7.54 8.43 -8.87
N ILE A 151 -6.64 9.07 -9.60
CA ILE A 151 -6.13 10.40 -9.28
C ILE A 151 -6.95 11.41 -10.08
N PRO A 152 -7.66 12.35 -9.44
CA PRO A 152 -8.35 13.41 -10.15
C PRO A 152 -7.38 14.20 -11.02
N LYS A 153 -7.78 14.52 -12.24
CA LYS A 153 -6.94 15.34 -13.11
C LYS A 153 -6.85 16.76 -12.57
N ILE A 154 -5.64 17.32 -12.67
CA ILE A 154 -5.35 18.71 -12.32
C ILE A 154 -4.97 19.47 -13.59
N ASN A 155 -5.51 20.68 -13.72
CA ASN A 155 -5.09 21.65 -14.71
C ASN A 155 -4.30 22.77 -14.02
N ILE A 156 -3.12 23.08 -14.52
CA ILE A 156 -2.31 24.19 -14.02
C ILE A 156 -2.77 25.47 -14.72
N ILE A 157 -3.07 26.49 -13.93
CA ILE A 157 -3.53 27.81 -14.39
C ILE A 157 -2.58 28.91 -13.91
N PRO A 158 -2.49 30.06 -14.60
CA PRO A 158 -1.77 31.21 -14.08
C PRO A 158 -2.45 31.73 -12.79
N GLY A 159 -1.65 32.06 -11.79
CA GLY A 159 -2.11 32.62 -10.51
C GLY A 159 -2.48 34.10 -10.59
N GLU A 160 -2.86 34.68 -9.43
CA GLU A 160 -3.28 36.08 -9.34
C GLU A 160 -2.15 37.09 -9.63
N PHE A 161 -0.89 36.70 -9.35
CA PHE A 161 0.30 37.52 -9.56
C PHE A 161 1.17 37.02 -10.73
N ASP A 162 1.92 37.94 -11.35
CA ASP A 162 2.81 37.62 -12.48
C ASP A 162 3.89 36.60 -12.06
N GLY A 163 3.90 35.45 -12.72
CA GLY A 163 4.81 34.33 -12.44
C GLY A 163 4.34 33.32 -11.39
N GLU A 164 3.16 33.51 -10.78
CA GLU A 164 2.54 32.51 -9.90
C GLU A 164 1.76 31.47 -10.72
N MET A 165 1.76 30.23 -10.24
CA MET A 165 0.94 29.15 -10.79
C MET A 165 -0.05 28.70 -9.73
N ASP A 166 -1.26 28.39 -10.15
CA ASP A 166 -2.28 27.76 -9.32
C ASP A 166 -2.82 26.52 -10.04
N PHE A 167 -3.74 25.80 -9.40
CA PHE A 167 -4.29 24.57 -9.94
C PHE A 167 -5.80 24.48 -9.78
N GLU A 168 -6.45 23.89 -10.78
CA GLU A 168 -7.87 23.55 -10.74
C GLU A 168 -8.04 22.03 -10.86
N LEU A 169 -8.88 21.47 -9.99
CA LEU A 169 -9.31 20.07 -10.09
C LEU A 169 -10.41 19.95 -11.13
N SER A 170 -10.36 18.89 -11.93
CA SER A 170 -11.45 18.57 -12.86
C SER A 170 -12.73 18.25 -12.09
N ASP A 171 -13.83 18.90 -12.46
CA ASP A 171 -15.16 18.65 -11.89
C ASP A 171 -15.77 17.32 -12.39
N ASP A 172 -15.21 16.71 -13.43
CA ASP A 172 -15.67 15.41 -13.96
C ASP A 172 -15.05 14.25 -13.14
N PRO A 173 -15.86 13.47 -12.39
CA PRO A 173 -15.37 12.32 -11.64
C PRO A 173 -14.78 11.19 -12.50
N LEU A 174 -15.02 11.22 -13.82
CA LEU A 174 -14.46 10.27 -14.78
C LEU A 174 -13.10 10.73 -15.33
N ASP A 175 -12.77 12.02 -15.22
CA ASP A 175 -11.51 12.60 -15.68
C ASP A 175 -10.40 12.36 -14.64
N CYS A 176 -9.98 11.10 -14.57
CA CYS A 176 -8.97 10.63 -13.64
C CYS A 176 -7.83 9.92 -14.36
N THR A 177 -6.63 10.10 -13.86
CA THR A 177 -5.46 9.29 -14.23
C THR A 177 -5.29 8.13 -13.24
N ARG A 178 -4.48 7.14 -13.61
CA ARG A 178 -4.15 5.98 -12.76
C ARG A 178 -2.67 5.98 -12.45
N LEU A 179 -2.32 5.44 -11.28
CA LEU A 179 -0.93 5.20 -10.92
C LEU A 179 -0.34 4.08 -11.80
N GLU A 180 0.91 4.29 -12.23
CA GLU A 180 1.74 3.22 -12.79
C GLU A 180 2.12 2.24 -11.68
N ILE A 181 1.93 0.95 -11.91
CA ILE A 181 2.12 -0.09 -10.87
C ILE A 181 3.18 -1.14 -11.24
N GLU A 182 3.80 -1.03 -12.41
CA GLU A 182 4.74 -1.99 -12.96
C GLU A 182 5.99 -2.11 -12.09
N ALA A 183 6.43 -0.99 -11.52
CA ALA A 183 7.59 -0.91 -10.64
C ALA A 183 7.27 -1.29 -9.18
N ILE A 184 6.00 -1.48 -8.82
CA ILE A 184 5.58 -1.78 -7.46
C ILE A 184 5.81 -3.26 -7.16
N PRO A 185 6.70 -3.61 -6.23
CA PRO A 185 7.04 -5.00 -5.93
C PRO A 185 5.88 -5.72 -5.23
N ILE A 186 5.89 -7.05 -5.31
CA ILE A 186 5.10 -7.94 -4.46
C ILE A 186 6.08 -8.60 -3.49
N CYS A 187 5.70 -8.70 -2.22
CA CYS A 187 6.51 -9.41 -1.22
C CYS A 187 6.25 -10.92 -1.31
N VAL A 188 7.32 -11.69 -1.17
CA VAL A 188 7.27 -13.15 -1.07
C VAL A 188 8.03 -13.55 0.19
N SER A 189 7.34 -14.21 1.10
CA SER A 189 7.92 -14.67 2.36
C SER A 189 8.42 -16.11 2.24
N LEU A 190 9.66 -16.32 2.68
CA LEU A 190 10.32 -17.62 2.73
C LEU A 190 10.62 -17.96 4.19
N THR A 191 9.90 -18.94 4.74
CA THR A 191 10.15 -19.44 6.10
C THR A 191 11.01 -20.69 6.02
N LYS A 192 12.08 -20.72 6.82
CA LYS A 192 12.97 -21.88 6.92
C LYS A 192 12.46 -22.83 8.00
N ILE A 193 12.11 -24.05 7.60
CA ILE A 193 11.68 -25.13 8.49
C ILE A 193 12.66 -26.29 8.32
N GLY A 194 13.48 -26.53 9.35
CA GLY A 194 14.59 -27.49 9.28
C GLY A 194 15.56 -27.14 8.15
N ASN A 195 15.70 -28.04 7.16
CA ASN A 195 16.58 -27.87 5.99
C ASN A 195 15.86 -27.34 4.75
N TYR A 196 14.57 -27.00 4.86
CA TYR A 196 13.76 -26.60 3.71
C TYR A 196 13.21 -25.18 3.87
N TYR A 197 12.86 -24.58 2.73
CA TYR A 197 12.13 -23.31 2.67
C TYR A 197 10.70 -23.58 2.25
N VAL A 198 9.77 -22.85 2.87
CA VAL A 198 8.33 -22.92 2.61
C VAL A 198 7.82 -21.51 2.36
N ILE A 199 6.95 -21.37 1.36
CA ILE A 199 6.22 -20.12 1.11
C ILE A 199 4.81 -20.20 1.70
N ASP A 200 4.26 -19.05 2.03
CA ASP A 200 2.91 -18.94 2.59
C ASP A 200 2.67 -19.85 3.81
N PRO A 201 3.49 -19.75 4.87
CA PRO A 201 3.34 -20.57 6.08
C PRO A 201 2.00 -20.28 6.78
N THR A 202 1.38 -21.32 7.31
CA THR A 202 0.26 -21.15 8.26
C THR A 202 0.80 -20.75 9.64
N PRO A 203 -0.04 -20.28 10.59
CA PRO A 203 0.43 -19.92 11.94
C PRO A 203 1.13 -21.06 12.69
N GLU A 204 0.83 -22.31 12.33
CA GLU A 204 1.39 -23.52 12.93
C GLU A 204 2.76 -23.93 12.36
N GLU A 205 3.19 -23.30 11.25
CA GLU A 205 4.41 -23.60 10.50
C GLU A 205 5.49 -22.51 10.65
#